data_AF-A0A8D7AW59-F1
#
_entry.id   AF-A0A8D7AW59-F1
#
_cell.length_a   1.000
_cell.length_b   1.000
_cell.length_c   1.000
_cell.angle_alpha   90.00
_cell.angle_beta   90.00
_cell.angle_gamma   90.00
#
_symmetry.space_group_name_H-M   'P 1'
#
loop_
_entity.id
_entity.type
_entity.pdbx_description
1 polymer ?
#
loop_
_entity_poly.entity_id
_entity_poly.type
_entity_poly.pdbx_seq_one_letter_code
_entity_poly.pdbx_strand_id
1 'polypeptide(L)'
;MTTAYVTDNTGGPILDELHHPADLFAVGAGHVNPRQAIDPGLVYDLTQEDYVPYLCGLRYNDSAVSALARKPVRCSSLKSISQGELNYPSISVKLRANSSKSVSYTRTVTNVGSRRRFTR
;
A
#
# COMPACT_ATOMS: atom_id res chain seq x y z
N MET A 1 1.26 -4.64 -7.92
CA MET A 1 0.89 -3.22 -7.70
C MET A 1 0.32 -2.67 -9.00
N THR A 2 -0.03 -1.39 -9.11
CA THR A 2 -1.08 -0.82 -9.98
C THR A 2 -1.19 -1.29 -11.43
N THR A 3 -0.15 -1.88 -12.04
CA THR A 3 -0.11 -2.39 -13.41
C THR A 3 -0.18 -3.92 -13.55
N ALA A 4 -0.29 -4.66 -12.43
CA ALA A 4 -0.29 -6.12 -12.39
C ALA A 4 -1.55 -6.75 -13.03
N TYR A 5 -1.42 -8.00 -13.48
CA TYR A 5 -2.52 -8.81 -13.99
C TYR A 5 -3.17 -9.63 -12.87
N VAL A 6 -4.49 -9.75 -12.89
CA VAL A 6 -5.24 -10.61 -11.96
C VAL A 6 -5.66 -11.95 -12.58
N THR A 7 -5.25 -12.19 -13.82
CA THR A 7 -5.60 -13.39 -14.60
C THR A 7 -4.36 -14.16 -15.03
N ASP A 8 -4.52 -15.46 -15.24
CA ASP A 8 -3.48 -16.33 -15.79
C ASP A 8 -3.41 -16.28 -17.33
N ASN A 9 -2.61 -17.16 -17.93
CA ASN A 9 -2.44 -17.28 -19.38
C ASN A 9 -3.64 -17.92 -20.11
N THR A 10 -4.59 -18.51 -19.38
CA THR A 10 -5.85 -19.02 -19.92
C THR A 10 -6.95 -17.95 -19.91
N GLY A 11 -6.68 -16.80 -19.29
CA GLY A 11 -7.66 -15.74 -19.04
C GLY A 11 -8.54 -16.00 -17.81
N GLY A 12 -8.28 -17.09 -17.08
CA GLY A 12 -8.93 -17.42 -15.82
C GLY A 12 -8.29 -16.70 -14.62
N PRO A 13 -8.84 -16.87 -13.41
CA PRO A 13 -8.20 -16.36 -12.19
C PRO A 13 -6.87 -17.08 -11.96
N ILE A 14 -5.89 -16.37 -11.39
CA ILE A 14 -4.67 -17.00 -10.87
C ILE A 14 -5.08 -17.98 -9.77
N LEU A 15 -4.53 -19.19 -9.78
CA LEU A 15 -4.81 -20.22 -8.79
C LEU A 15 -3.73 -20.31 -7.71
N ASP A 16 -4.11 -20.72 -6.50
CA ASP A 16 -3.20 -21.07 -5.41
C ASP A 16 -2.62 -22.49 -5.59
N GLU A 17 -1.75 -22.93 -4.66
CA GLU A 17 -1.15 -24.26 -4.72
C GLU A 17 -2.17 -25.41 -4.62
N LEU A 18 -3.37 -25.13 -4.10
CA LEU A 18 -4.48 -26.07 -3.97
C LEU A 18 -5.44 -26.03 -5.19
N HIS A 19 -5.09 -25.26 -6.23
CA HIS A 19 -5.88 -25.06 -7.44
C HIS A 19 -7.22 -24.33 -7.22
N HIS A 20 -7.34 -23.53 -6.17
CA HIS A 20 -8.46 -22.60 -5.98
C HIS A 20 -8.10 -21.20 -6.47
N PRO A 21 -9.08 -20.34 -6.82
CA PRO A 21 -8.80 -18.94 -7.12
C PRO A 21 -8.04 -18.26 -5.98
N ALA A 22 -6.85 -17.75 -6.30
CA ALA A 22 -5.96 -17.12 -5.33
C ALA A 22 -6.56 -15.82 -4.81
N ASP A 23 -6.51 -15.64 -3.49
CA ASP A 23 -7.02 -14.44 -2.86
C ASP A 23 -5.97 -13.31 -2.79
N LEU A 24 -6.39 -12.15 -2.26
CA LEU A 24 -5.52 -10.99 -2.08
C LEU A 24 -4.29 -11.29 -1.20
N PHE A 25 -4.38 -12.25 -0.27
CA PHE A 25 -3.25 -12.61 0.60
C PHE A 25 -2.25 -13.51 -0.10
N ALA A 26 -2.69 -14.30 -1.08
CA ALA A 26 -1.82 -15.13 -1.91
C ALA A 26 -1.08 -14.32 -3.00
N VAL A 27 -1.79 -13.46 -3.74
CA VAL A 27 -1.22 -12.78 -4.93
C VAL A 27 -1.09 -11.26 -4.80
N GLY A 28 -1.58 -10.66 -3.72
CA GLY A 28 -1.62 -9.21 -3.57
C GLY A 28 -2.35 -8.56 -4.73
N ALA A 29 -1.68 -7.64 -5.42
CA ALA A 29 -2.26 -6.98 -6.59
C ALA A 29 -2.23 -7.83 -7.89
N GLY A 30 -1.62 -9.03 -7.86
CA GLY A 30 -1.58 -9.96 -8.99
C GLY A 30 -0.18 -10.18 -9.59
N HIS A 31 -0.13 -10.87 -10.73
CA HIS A 31 1.09 -11.21 -11.45
C HIS A 31 1.74 -9.97 -12.07
N VAL A 32 3.07 -9.87 -11.98
CA VAL A 32 3.84 -8.76 -12.54
C VAL A 32 3.60 -8.57 -14.03
N ASN A 33 3.49 -7.31 -14.45
CA ASN A 33 3.42 -6.88 -15.83
C ASN A 33 4.57 -5.89 -16.13
N PRO A 34 5.74 -6.38 -16.58
CA PRO A 34 6.90 -5.53 -16.78
C PRO A 34 6.64 -4.42 -17.81
N ARG A 35 5.90 -4.73 -18.88
CA ARG A 35 5.65 -3.78 -19.98
C ARG A 35 4.81 -2.59 -19.52
N GLN A 36 3.75 -2.82 -18.74
CA GLN A 36 2.95 -1.70 -18.21
C GLN A 36 3.63 -1.01 -17.03
N ALA A 37 4.46 -1.71 -16.25
CA ALA A 37 5.18 -1.11 -15.11
C ALA A 37 6.19 -0.03 -15.52
N ILE A 38 6.65 0.01 -16.78
CA ILE A 38 7.56 1.06 -17.29
C ILE A 38 6.88 2.43 -17.36
N ASP A 39 5.59 2.48 -17.70
CA ASP A 39 4.79 3.72 -17.76
C ASP A 39 3.44 3.49 -17.04
N PRO A 40 3.44 3.50 -15.70
CA PRO A 40 2.24 3.21 -14.91
C PRO A 40 1.23 4.37 -14.94
N GLY A 41 1.60 5.55 -15.46
CA GLY A 41 0.80 6.77 -15.47
C GLY A 41 0.70 7.44 -14.08
N LEU A 42 0.24 6.71 -13.06
CA LEU A 42 0.16 7.17 -11.67
C LEU A 42 0.98 6.28 -10.74
N VAL A 43 1.65 6.89 -9.76
CA VAL A 43 2.39 6.20 -8.70
C VAL A 43 1.98 6.69 -7.33
N TYR A 44 2.08 5.81 -6.34
CA TYR A 44 1.94 6.14 -4.93
C TYR A 44 3.34 6.33 -4.35
N ASP A 45 3.84 7.56 -4.35
CA ASP A 45 5.20 7.85 -3.87
C ASP A 45 5.27 7.79 -2.34
N LEU A 46 6.39 7.25 -1.86
CA LEU A 46 6.78 7.18 -0.46
C LEU A 46 8.30 7.39 -0.35
N THR A 47 8.70 8.14 0.67
CA THR A 47 10.09 8.33 1.08
C THR A 47 10.36 7.60 2.40
N GLN A 48 11.62 7.48 2.80
CA GLN A 48 11.98 6.89 4.09
C GLN A 48 11.35 7.68 5.26
N GLU A 49 11.24 9.00 5.11
CA GLU A 49 10.64 9.91 6.07
C GLU A 49 9.16 9.61 6.33
N ASP A 50 8.41 9.17 5.32
CA ASP A 50 6.98 8.84 5.42
C ASP A 50 6.73 7.60 6.30
N TYR A 51 7.72 6.71 6.42
CA TYR A 51 7.63 5.55 7.30
C TYR A 51 7.79 5.90 8.78
N VAL A 52 8.42 7.01 9.13
CA VAL A 52 8.61 7.41 10.54
C VAL A 52 7.28 7.64 11.27
N PRO A 53 6.36 8.50 10.78
CA PRO A 53 5.05 8.69 11.44
C PRO A 53 4.18 7.43 11.38
N TYR A 54 4.37 6.56 10.38
CA TYR A 54 3.71 5.26 10.29
C TYR A 54 4.16 4.31 11.41
N LEU A 55 5.47 4.13 11.60
CA LEU A 55 6.02 3.29 12.66
C LEU A 55 5.65 3.81 14.05
N CYS A 56 5.68 5.12 14.26
CA CYS A 56 5.18 5.73 15.49
C CYS A 56 3.68 5.44 15.72
N GLY A 57 2.86 5.46 14.67
CA GLY A 57 1.44 5.13 14.74
C GLY A 57 1.13 3.67 15.04
N LEU A 58 2.03 2.76 14.64
CA LEU A 58 2.03 1.36 15.04
C LEU A 58 2.47 1.13 16.50
N ARG A 59 2.82 2.20 17.24
CA ARG A 59 3.24 2.17 18.65
C ARG A 59 4.60 1.50 18.87
N TYR A 60 5.50 1.53 17.90
CA TYR A 60 6.92 1.27 18.16
C TYR A 60 7.50 2.36 19.05
N ASN A 61 8.48 1.99 19.89
CA ASN A 61 9.15 2.94 20.77
C ASN A 61 10.23 3.76 20.02
N ASP A 62 10.63 4.88 20.61
CA ASP A 62 11.59 5.82 20.03
C ASP A 62 12.92 5.14 19.64
N SER A 63 13.41 4.19 20.44
CA SER A 63 14.67 3.49 20.15
C SER A 63 14.58 2.57 18.93
N ALA A 64 13.49 1.80 18.80
CA ALA A 64 13.26 0.93 17.63
C ALA A 64 13.08 1.76 16.35
N VAL A 65 12.29 2.84 16.41
CA VAL A 65 12.11 3.72 15.25
C VAL A 65 13.40 4.43 14.89
N SER A 66 14.18 4.89 15.87
CA SER A 66 15.48 5.53 15.64
C SER A 66 16.48 4.57 15.00
N ALA A 67 16.50 3.30 15.42
CA ALA A 67 17.35 2.28 14.84
C ALA A 67 17.00 2.02 13.36
N LEU A 68 15.71 1.89 13.05
CA LEU A 68 15.23 1.67 11.67
C LEU A 68 15.45 2.90 10.77
N ALA A 69 15.16 4.09 11.28
CA ALA A 69 15.33 5.34 10.55
C ALA A 69 16.79 5.78 10.43
N ARG A 70 17.71 5.16 11.20
CA ARG A 70 19.13 5.53 11.32
C ARG A 70 19.34 7.00 11.69
N LYS A 71 18.42 7.57 12.47
CA LYS A 71 18.48 8.93 13.02
C LYS A 71 17.69 9.00 14.32
N PRO A 72 18.01 9.91 15.26
CA PRO A 72 17.21 10.09 16.47
C PRO A 72 15.77 10.48 16.13
N VAL A 73 14.81 9.74 16.64
CA VAL A 73 13.37 9.98 16.48
C VAL A 73 12.71 10.02 17.84
N ARG A 74 11.86 11.04 18.06
CA ARG A 74 10.92 11.10 19.17
C ARG A 74 9.51 11.05 18.62
N CYS A 75 8.82 9.93 18.79
CA CYS A 75 7.46 9.77 18.26
C CYS A 75 6.48 10.77 18.90
N SER A 76 6.72 11.20 20.13
CA SER A 76 5.93 12.22 20.82
C SER A 76 6.00 13.61 20.17
N SER A 77 7.06 13.91 19.43
CA SER A 77 7.20 15.18 18.70
C SER A 77 6.67 15.14 17.27
N LEU A 78 6.12 14.01 16.83
CA LEU A 78 5.65 13.80 15.46
C LEU A 78 4.15 13.52 15.44
N LYS A 79 3.48 13.95 14.37
CA LYS A 79 2.09 13.54 14.11
C LYS A 79 2.09 12.12 13.52
N SER A 80 1.88 11.12 14.37
CA SER A 80 1.74 9.74 13.92
C SER A 80 0.53 9.55 13.01
N ILE A 81 0.63 8.63 12.04
CA ILE A 81 -0.48 8.26 11.14
C ILE A 81 -0.97 6.85 11.46
N SER A 82 -2.24 6.54 11.14
CA SER A 82 -2.74 5.17 11.32
C SER A 82 -2.12 4.21 10.30
N GLN A 83 -2.16 2.91 10.57
CA GLN A 83 -1.61 1.89 9.65
C GLN A 83 -2.15 2.05 8.22
N GLY A 84 -3.43 2.37 8.10
CA GLY A 84 -4.08 2.53 6.80
C GLY A 84 -3.90 3.90 6.16
N GLU A 85 -3.17 4.85 6.75
CA GLU A 85 -2.92 6.18 6.16
C GLU A 85 -1.59 6.27 5.40
N LEU A 86 -0.71 5.28 5.52
CA LEU A 86 0.51 5.23 4.71
C LEU A 86 0.14 5.24 3.23
N ASN A 87 0.81 6.04 2.40
CA ASN A 87 0.54 6.21 0.97
C ASN A 87 0.89 4.95 0.14
N TYR A 88 0.31 3.81 0.48
CA TYR A 88 0.62 2.51 -0.07
C TYR A 88 -0.41 2.12 -1.14
N PRO A 89 0.00 1.46 -2.25
CA PRO A 89 -0.87 1.10 -3.39
C PRO A 89 -1.72 -0.16 -3.14
N SER A 90 -2.20 -0.32 -1.91
CA SER A 90 -3.21 -1.29 -1.52
C SER A 90 -3.93 -0.78 -0.27
N ILE A 91 -5.15 -1.25 -0.06
CA ILE A 91 -5.96 -0.90 1.11
C ILE A 91 -6.37 -2.20 1.80
N SER A 92 -6.08 -2.28 3.09
CA SER A 92 -6.55 -3.37 3.95
C SER A 92 -7.18 -2.75 5.19
N VAL A 93 -8.40 -3.18 5.52
CA VAL A 93 -9.16 -2.67 6.66
C VAL A 93 -9.68 -3.84 7.46
N LYS A 94 -9.33 -3.90 8.75
CA LYS A 94 -9.93 -4.86 9.67
C LYS A 94 -11.22 -4.29 10.23
N LEU A 95 -12.35 -4.78 9.72
CA LEU A 95 -13.66 -4.45 10.24
C LEU A 95 -14.03 -5.41 11.38
N ARG A 96 -14.67 -4.90 12.42
CA ARG A 96 -15.26 -5.74 13.48
C ARG A 96 -16.64 -6.18 13.04
N ALA A 97 -16.96 -7.46 13.25
CA ALA A 97 -18.31 -7.97 13.07
C ALA A 97 -19.31 -7.11 13.87
N ASN A 98 -20.46 -6.82 13.27
CA ASN A 98 -21.52 -5.99 13.85
C ASN A 98 -21.13 -4.53 14.16
N SER A 99 -20.08 -4.00 13.52
CA SER A 99 -19.72 -2.59 13.62
C SER A 99 -20.23 -1.80 12.43
N SER A 100 -21.02 -0.75 12.68
CA SER A 100 -21.43 0.22 11.66
C SER A 100 -20.39 1.32 11.41
N LYS A 101 -19.14 1.15 11.87
CA LYS A 101 -18.10 2.15 11.72
C LYS A 101 -17.56 2.15 10.29
N SER A 102 -17.67 3.29 9.63
CA SER A 102 -16.95 3.55 8.38
C SER A 102 -15.48 3.87 8.67
N VAL A 103 -14.61 3.43 7.77
CA VAL A 103 -13.18 3.76 7.78
C VAL A 103 -12.88 4.44 6.46
N SER A 104 -12.21 5.58 6.52
CA SER A 104 -11.76 6.34 5.35
C SER A 104 -10.26 6.58 5.49
N TYR A 105 -9.54 6.43 4.38
CA TYR A 105 -8.11 6.66 4.30
C TYR A 105 -7.80 7.53 3.10
N THR A 106 -6.84 8.44 3.25
CA THR A 106 -6.44 9.33 2.15
C THR A 106 -5.16 8.83 1.50
N ARG A 107 -5.06 9.01 0.18
CA ARG A 107 -3.88 8.68 -0.61
C ARG A 107 -3.56 9.81 -1.57
N THR A 108 -2.29 9.93 -1.91
CA THR A 108 -1.78 10.87 -2.90
C THR A 108 -1.15 10.07 -4.03
N VAL A 109 -1.59 10.36 -5.26
CA VAL A 109 -0.99 9.79 -6.46
C VAL A 109 -0.27 10.87 -7.24
N THR A 110 0.93 10.55 -7.70
CA THR A 110 1.75 11.42 -8.55
C THR A 110 1.58 10.99 -10.00
N ASN A 111 1.34 11.94 -10.90
CA ASN A 111 1.32 11.68 -12.34
C ASN A 111 2.74 11.66 -12.89
N VAL A 112 3.17 10.49 -13.35
CA VAL A 112 4.48 10.26 -13.98
C VAL A 112 4.38 10.09 -15.50
N GLY A 113 3.16 10.05 -16.04
CA GLY A 113 2.90 9.99 -17.47
C GLY A 113 2.86 11.39 -18.11
N SER A 114 3.43 11.53 -19.30
CA SER A 114 3.33 12.78 -20.05
C SER A 114 1.87 13.07 -20.48
N ARG A 115 1.24 14.07 -19.85
CA ARG A 115 -0.06 14.68 -20.25
C ARG A 115 -1.31 13.79 -20.11
N ARG A 116 -1.32 12.81 -19.21
CA ARG A 116 -2.54 12.02 -18.94
C ARG A 116 -3.45 12.74 -17.95
N ARG A 117 -4.74 12.86 -18.27
CA ARG A 117 -5.80 13.28 -17.32
C ARG A 117 -6.49 12.04 -16.78
N PHE A 118 -6.61 11.98 -15.46
CA PHE A 118 -7.31 10.92 -14.76
C PHE A 118 -8.59 11.51 -14.15
N THR A 119 -9.68 10.75 -14.17
CA THR A 119 -10.94 11.15 -13.52
C THR A 119 -10.89 10.81 -12.04
N ARG A 120 -11.51 11.67 -11.22
CA ARG A 120 -11.73 11.40 -9.79
C ARG A 120 -12.91 10.48 -9.59
#